data_AF-A0A9E3MTE1-F1
#
_entry.id   AF-A0A9E3MTE1-F1
#
_cell.length_a   1.000
_cell.length_b   1.000
_cell.length_c   1.000
_cell.angle_alpha   90.00
_cell.angle_beta   90.00
_cell.angle_gamma   90.00
#
_symmetry.space_group_name_H-M   'P 1'
#
loop_
_entity.id
_entity.type
_entity.pdbx_description
1 polymer ?
#
loop_
_entity_poly.entity_id
_entity_poly.type
_entity_poly.pdbx_seq_one_letter_code
_entity_poly.pdbx_strand_id
1 'polypeptide(L)' 'MDSATNSGFDTQGAGITVQRALELPALRSGLPEILAGADRLQRTVRWVHAGEVPHIASLLKGGELLLTTGYG' A
#
# COMPACT_ATOMS: atom_id res chain seq x y z
N MET A 1 -8.30 -19.46 26.56
CA MET A 1 -9.20 -18.44 26.01
C MET A 1 -8.36 -17.19 25.92
N ASP A 2 -7.56 -17.12 24.86
CA ASP A 2 -6.53 -16.10 24.66
C ASP A 2 -5.94 -16.35 23.27
N SER A 3 -6.75 -15.97 22.28
CA SER A 3 -6.36 -15.77 20.90
C SER A 3 -5.32 -14.65 20.85
N ALA A 4 -4.07 -15.00 20.59
CA ALA A 4 -3.07 -14.06 20.11
C ALA A 4 -2.40 -14.67 18.89
N THR A 5 -3.11 -14.66 17.75
CA THR A 5 -2.51 -14.82 16.42
C THR A 5 -1.62 -13.62 16.15
N ASN A 6 -0.42 -13.61 16.75
CA ASN A 6 0.66 -12.75 16.30
C ASN A 6 1.27 -13.37 15.05
N SER A 7 0.54 -13.32 13.94
CA SER A 7 1.11 -13.51 12.61
C SER A 7 1.95 -12.28 12.29
N GLY A 8 3.14 -12.23 12.90
CA GLY A 8 4.18 -11.29 12.51
C GLY A 8 4.36 -11.44 11.01
N PHE A 9 4.21 -10.34 10.28
CA PHE A 9 4.35 -10.30 8.83
C PHE A 9 5.70 -10.94 8.47
N ASP A 10 5.67 -12.11 7.84
CA ASP A 10 6.85 -12.84 7.39
C ASP A 10 7.71 -11.92 6.53
N THR A 11 8.72 -11.29 7.13
CA THR A 11 9.58 -10.29 6.49
C THR A 11 10.79 -10.94 5.81
N GLN A 12 10.81 -12.27 5.73
CA GLN A 12 11.94 -13.03 5.20
C GLN A 12 11.62 -13.51 3.78
N GLY A 13 11.86 -12.66 2.77
CA GLY A 13 12.09 -13.13 1.39
C GLY A 13 11.59 -12.25 0.23
N ALA A 14 10.51 -11.48 0.38
CA ALA A 14 10.03 -10.59 -0.68
C ALA A 14 9.28 -9.41 -0.04
N GLY A 15 9.71 -8.17 -0.31
CA GLY A 15 9.03 -6.98 0.21
C GLY A 15 7.55 -6.93 -0.21
N ILE A 16 6.74 -6.18 0.54
CA ILE A 16 5.30 -6.02 0.25
C ILE A 16 5.11 -5.45 -1.16
N THR A 17 4.35 -6.14 -2.01
CA THR A 17 3.99 -5.66 -3.34
C THR A 17 2.73 -4.80 -3.29
N VAL A 18 2.45 -4.04 -4.35
CA VAL A 18 1.18 -3.31 -4.47
C VAL A 18 -0.01 -4.26 -4.38
N GLN A 19 0.04 -5.41 -5.06
CA GLN A 19 -1.00 -6.44 -4.96
C GLN A 19 -1.20 -6.87 -3.51
N ARG A 20 -0.11 -7.17 -2.80
CA ARG A 20 -0.20 -7.63 -1.41
C ARG A 20 -0.73 -6.55 -0.47
N ALA A 21 -0.41 -5.29 -0.73
CA ALA A 21 -0.96 -4.16 0.00
C ALA A 21 -2.49 -4.06 -0.21
N LEU A 22 -2.98 -4.15 -1.45
CA LEU A 22 -4.43 -4.11 -1.74
C LEU A 22 -5.21 -5.27 -1.09
N GLU A 23 -4.55 -6.41 -0.86
CA GLU A 23 -5.14 -7.56 -0.15
C GLU A 23 -5.22 -7.38 1.37
N LEU A 24 -4.53 -6.39 1.95
CA LEU A 24 -4.57 -6.13 3.39
C LEU A 24 -6.01 -5.84 3.84
N PRO A 25 -6.48 -6.39 4.98
CA PRO A 25 -7.87 -6.23 5.42
C PRO A 25 -8.36 -4.77 5.45
N ALA A 26 -7.50 -3.85 5.88
CA ALA A 26 -7.81 -2.43 5.97
C ALA A 26 -8.00 -1.72 4.62
N LEU A 27 -7.30 -2.17 3.57
CA LEU A 27 -7.47 -1.63 2.22
C LEU A 27 -8.57 -2.36 1.48
N ARG A 28 -8.63 -3.69 1.59
CA ARG A 28 -9.65 -4.53 0.96
C ARG A 28 -11.07 -4.18 1.38
N SER A 29 -11.27 -3.76 2.63
CA SER A 29 -12.58 -3.30 3.12
C SER A 29 -13.11 -2.05 2.39
N GLY A 30 -12.21 -1.24 1.84
CA GLY A 30 -12.53 -0.09 1.00
C GLY A 30 -12.88 -0.43 -0.44
N LEU A 31 -12.88 -1.71 -0.82
CA LEU A 31 -13.17 -2.21 -2.17
C LEU A 31 -12.38 -1.46 -3.26
N PRO A 32 -11.03 -1.48 -3.21
CA PRO A 32 -10.21 -0.64 -4.08
C PRO A 32 -10.35 -1.05 -5.55
N GLU A 33 -10.47 -0.05 -6.42
CA GLU A 33 -10.51 -0.23 -7.87
C GLU A 33 -9.16 0.17 -8.51
N ILE A 34 -8.70 -0.62 -9.47
CA ILE A 34 -7.46 -0.34 -10.19
C ILE A 34 -7.81 0.42 -11.47
N LEU A 35 -7.63 1.74 -11.44
CA LEU A 35 -7.87 2.60 -12.59
C LEU A 35 -6.71 2.64 -13.59
N ALA A 36 -5.49 2.27 -13.14
CA ALA A 36 -4.28 2.27 -13.98
C ALA A 36 -3.23 1.27 -13.47
N GLY A 37 -2.37 0.79 -14.39
CA GLY A 37 -1.16 0.04 -14.03
C GLY A 37 -1.41 -1.38 -13.48
N ALA A 38 -2.51 -2.03 -13.87
CA ALA A 38 -2.83 -3.40 -13.45
C ALA A 38 -1.73 -4.43 -13.80
N ASP A 39 -0.93 -4.16 -14.82
CA ASP A 39 0.24 -4.95 -15.24
C ASP A 39 1.45 -4.82 -14.28
N ARG A 40 1.40 -3.90 -13.31
CA ARG A 40 2.53 -3.53 -12.44
C ARG A 40 2.29 -3.76 -10.95
N LEU A 41 1.25 -4.51 -10.57
CA LEU A 41 0.93 -4.74 -9.15
C LEU A 41 1.98 -5.54 -8.39
N GLN A 42 2.87 -6.26 -9.09
CA GLN A 42 3.97 -7.01 -8.48
C GLN A 42 5.14 -6.13 -8.05
N ARG A 43 5.11 -4.81 -8.31
CA ARG A 43 6.17 -3.91 -7.85
C ARG A 43 6.18 -3.81 -6.32
N THR A 44 7.38 -3.86 -5.76
CA THR A 44 7.59 -3.69 -4.32
C THR A 44 7.32 -2.25 -3.89
N VAL A 45 6.56 -2.12 -2.81
CA VAL A 45 6.37 -0.87 -2.07
C VAL A 45 7.54 -0.74 -1.08
N ARG A 46 8.28 0.36 -1.19
CA ARG A 46 9.44 0.67 -0.35
C ARG A 46 9.06 1.53 0.85
N TRP A 47 8.08 2.41 0.67
CA TRP A 47 7.62 3.36 1.68
C TRP A 47 6.13 3.62 1.53
N VAL A 48 5.46 3.94 2.64
CA VAL A 48 4.04 4.30 2.67
C VAL A 48 3.90 5.70 3.25
N HIS A 49 3.10 6.53 2.60
CA HIS A 49 2.71 7.86 3.06
C HIS A 49 1.20 7.91 3.21
N ALA A 50 0.72 8.36 4.36
CA ALA A 50 -0.70 8.62 4.60
C ALA A 50 -0.86 10.08 5.00
N GLY A 51 -1.55 10.87 4.17
CA GLY A 51 -1.77 12.29 4.43
C GLY A 51 -1.86 13.13 3.17
N GLU A 52 -2.17 14.41 3.37
CA GLU A 52 -2.33 15.42 2.31
C GLU A 52 -1.21 16.46 2.41
N VAL A 53 -0.49 16.67 1.30
CA VAL A 53 0.52 17.73 1.17
C VAL A 53 0.35 18.39 -0.20
N PRO A 54 0.37 19.73 -0.29
CA PRO A 54 0.38 20.41 -1.58
C PRO A 54 1.53 19.94 -2.47
N HIS A 55 1.27 19.72 -3.76
CA HIS A 55 2.26 19.30 -4.74
C HIS A 55 3.00 17.99 -4.41
N ILE A 56 2.33 17.05 -3.71
CA ILE A 56 2.94 15.78 -3.28
C ILE A 56 3.63 15.00 -4.41
N ALA A 57 3.11 15.07 -5.64
CA ALA A 57 3.71 14.42 -6.81
C ALA A 57 5.18 14.81 -7.04
N SER A 58 5.57 16.05 -6.72
CA SER A 58 6.96 16.53 -6.88
C SER A 58 7.94 15.95 -5.84
N LEU A 59 7.41 15.42 -4.74
CA LEU A 59 8.20 14.84 -3.64
C LEU A 59 8.45 13.34 -3.83
N LEU A 60 7.66 12.68 -4.69
CA LEU A 60 7.74 11.24 -4.92
C LEU A 60 8.95 10.89 -5.79
N LYS A 61 9.72 9.88 -5.36
CA LYS A 61 10.91 9.36 -6.05
C LYS A 61 10.67 7.99 -6.69
N GLY A 62 9.57 7.32 -6.32
CA GLY A 62 9.11 6.08 -6.92
C GLY A 62 9.28 4.86 -6.00
N GLY A 63 8.37 3.91 -6.17
CA GLY A 63 8.23 2.77 -5.24
C GLY A 63 7.52 3.12 -3.94
N GLU A 64 6.88 4.28 -3.89
CA GLU A 64 6.10 4.76 -2.74
C GLU A 64 4.61 4.43 -2.96
N LEU A 65 3.93 4.06 -1.87
CA LEU A 65 2.48 3.93 -1.81
C LEU A 65 1.91 5.15 -1.07
N LEU A 66 1.15 5.97 -1.78
CA LEU A 66 0.48 7.14 -1.21
C LEU A 66 -1.00 6.82 -0.95
N LEU A 67 -1.44 7.01 0.29
CA LEU A 67 -2.83 6.97 0.70
C LEU A 67 -3.30 8.41 0.95
N THR A 68 -4.23 8.85 0.11
CA THR A 68 -4.76 10.22 0.08
C THR A 68 -6.27 10.14 -0.15
N THR A 69 -6.97 11.15 0.34
CA THR A 69 -8.38 11.44 0.09
C THR A 69 -8.62 12.14 -1.26
N GLY A 70 -7.55 12.49 -1.98
CA GLY A 70 -7.62 13.11 -3.30
C GLY A 70 -7.90 14.60 -3.26
N TYR A 71 -7.38 15.33 -2.26
CA TYR A 71 -7.44 16.80 -2.28
C TYR A 71 -6.59 17.33 -3.45
N GLY A 72 -7.25 17.82 -4.49
CA GLY A 72 -6.68 18.38 -5.70
C GLY A 72 -7.69 19.26 -6.41
#